data_AF-C5KSH7-F1
#
_entry.id   AF-C5KSH7-F1
#
_cell.length_a   1.000
_cell.length_b   1.000
_cell.length_c   1.000
_cell.angle_alpha   90.00
_cell.angle_beta   90.00
_cell.angle_gamma   90.00
#
_symmetry.space_group_name_H-M   'P 1'
#
loop_
_entity.id
_entity.type
_entity.pdbx_description
1 polymer ?
#
loop_
_entity_poly.entity_id
_entity_poly.type
_entity_poly.pdbx_seq_one_letter_code
_entity_poly.pdbx_strand_id
1 'polypeptide(L)'
;LVTGPLVETVVVLVTGPLGETIVVLVTGPLVETVVVLVTGPLVETVVVLVTGPLVETVLVLVTGPLVETVLVLVTGPLVETVVVLVTGPLVETVLVLVTGPLVETVLVLVTGPLVETVVVLVTGPLVKTVVVLVTGPLVEAVVVLVTGPLVETVVVLVTGPLVETVVVLVTGPLLEAVVVVTGPLVEAVVVVVTGPRS
;
A
#
# COMPACT_ATOMS: atom_id res chain seq x y z
N LEU A 1 -1.78 -18.28 -10.46
CA LEU A 1 -0.97 -18.97 -9.43
C LEU A 1 0.36 -19.35 -10.05
N VAL A 2 1.45 -18.85 -9.49
CA VAL A 2 2.84 -19.16 -9.88
C VAL A 2 3.52 -19.75 -8.65
N THR A 3 4.09 -20.95 -8.78
CA THR A 3 4.83 -21.63 -7.72
C THR A 3 6.14 -22.22 -8.25
N GLY A 4 7.21 -22.16 -7.47
CA GLY A 4 8.50 -22.70 -7.89
C GLY A 4 9.61 -22.46 -6.87
N PRO A 5 10.77 -23.13 -7.01
CA PRO A 5 11.94 -22.95 -6.15
C PRO A 5 12.59 -21.57 -6.34
N LEU A 6 12.42 -20.97 -7.52
CA LEU A 6 12.80 -19.60 -7.86
C LEU A 6 11.66 -19.05 -8.74
N VAL A 7 11.19 -17.84 -8.42
CA VAL A 7 10.28 -17.08 -9.27
C VAL A 7 10.98 -15.80 -9.66
N GLU A 8 11.62 -15.81 -10.83
CA GLU A 8 12.40 -14.67 -11.33
C GLU A 8 11.48 -13.49 -11.66
N THR A 9 10.53 -13.66 -12.58
CA THR A 9 9.64 -12.55 -12.94
C THR A 9 8.24 -13.02 -13.27
N VAL A 10 7.25 -12.39 -12.65
CA VAL A 10 5.83 -12.53 -12.99
C VAL A 10 5.32 -11.19 -13.47
N VAL A 11 4.86 -11.13 -14.72
CA VAL A 11 4.18 -9.95 -15.28
C VAL A 11 2.75 -10.31 -15.62
N VAL A 12 1.80 -9.53 -15.10
CA VAL A 12 0.38 -9.64 -15.41
C VAL A 12 -0.08 -8.32 -16.01
N LEU A 13 -0.62 -8.36 -17.22
CA LEU A 13 -1.17 -7.20 -17.92
C LEU A 13 -2.64 -7.48 -18.23
N VAL A 14 -3.52 -6.62 -17.75
CA VAL A 14 -4.96 -6.69 -18.03
C VAL A 14 -5.42 -5.36 -18.59
N THR A 15 -5.94 -5.40 -19.82
CA THR A 15 -6.53 -4.25 -20.52
C THR A 15 -7.89 -4.65 -21.09
N GLY A 16 -8.96 -3.94 -20.76
CA GLY A 16 -10.28 -4.29 -21.30
C GLY A 16 -11.44 -3.48 -20.73
N PRO A 17 -12.66 -3.68 -21.26
CA PRO A 17 -13.85 -2.89 -20.90
C PRO A 17 -14.47 -3.27 -19.55
N LEU A 18 -14.20 -4.47 -19.01
CA LEU A 18 -14.68 -4.93 -17.70
C LEU A 18 -13.60 -5.82 -17.08
N GLY A 19 -13.07 -5.43 -15.93
CA GLY A 19 -12.19 -6.28 -15.11
C GLY A 19 -12.91 -6.67 -13.82
N GLU A 20 -13.67 -7.77 -13.86
CA GLU A 20 -14.51 -8.20 -12.73
C GLU A 20 -13.64 -8.57 -11.50
N THR A 21 -12.65 -9.44 -11.68
CA THR A 21 -11.72 -9.77 -10.59
C THR A 21 -10.41 -10.31 -11.15
N ILE A 22 -9.30 -9.73 -10.71
CA ILE A 22 -7.94 -10.16 -11.06
C ILE A 22 -7.28 -10.69 -9.80
N VAL A 23 -6.89 -11.97 -9.80
CA VAL A 23 -6.17 -12.59 -8.67
C VAL A 23 -4.81 -13.08 -9.13
N VAL A 24 -3.76 -12.51 -8.53
CA VAL A 24 -2.37 -12.91 -8.75
C VAL A 24 -1.85 -13.53 -7.47
N LEU A 25 -1.40 -14.79 -7.56
CA LEU A 25 -0.82 -15.54 -6.46
C LEU A 25 0.56 -16.01 -6.87
N VAL A 26 1.58 -15.59 -6.12
CA VAL A 26 2.98 -15.95 -6.35
C VAL A 26 3.57 -16.51 -5.06
N THR A 27 4.14 -17.72 -5.12
CA THR A 27 4.80 -18.36 -3.97
C THR A 27 6.10 -19.03 -4.37
N GLY A 28 7.18 -18.79 -3.63
CA GLY A 28 8.45 -19.45 -3.86
C GLY A 28 9.50 -19.13 -2.79
N PRO A 29 10.59 -19.90 -2.67
CA PRO A 29 11.74 -19.58 -1.81
C PRO A 29 12.29 -18.18 -2.07
N LEU A 30 12.49 -17.84 -3.35
CA LEU A 30 12.90 -16.52 -3.82
C LEU A 30 11.87 -16.02 -4.82
N VAL A 31 11.31 -14.83 -4.58
CA VAL A 31 10.47 -14.11 -5.53
C VAL A 31 11.17 -12.80 -5.85
N GLU A 32 11.80 -12.71 -7.02
CA GLU A 32 12.56 -11.51 -7.40
C GLU A 32 11.57 -10.40 -7.80
N THR A 33 10.79 -10.56 -8.87
CA THR A 33 9.91 -9.49 -9.36
C THR A 33 8.49 -9.94 -9.65
N VAL A 34 7.50 -9.20 -9.12
CA VAL A 34 6.08 -9.30 -9.49
C VAL A 34 5.57 -7.95 -9.97
N VAL A 35 5.07 -7.89 -11.20
CA VAL A 35 4.48 -6.70 -11.82
C VAL A 35 3.04 -7.00 -12.22
N VAL A 36 2.10 -6.20 -11.74
CA VAL A 36 0.68 -6.28 -12.08
C VAL A 36 0.23 -4.93 -12.62
N LEU A 37 -0.20 -4.91 -13.89
CA LEU A 37 -0.74 -3.74 -14.56
C LEU A 37 -2.20 -4.01 -14.95
N VAL A 38 -3.10 -3.17 -14.46
CA VAL A 38 -4.53 -3.26 -14.74
C VAL A 38 -5.02 -1.92 -15.27
N THR A 39 -5.65 -1.93 -16.43
CA THR A 39 -6.24 -0.74 -17.05
C THR A 39 -7.60 -1.06 -17.66
N GLY A 40 -8.62 -0.28 -17.33
CA GLY A 40 -9.96 -0.45 -17.88
C GLY A 40 -10.90 0.69 -17.49
N PRO A 41 -12.09 0.80 -18.12
CA PRO A 41 -13.08 1.79 -17.72
C PRO A 41 -13.68 1.48 -16.34
N LEU A 42 -13.71 0.19 -15.95
CA LEU A 42 -14.11 -0.32 -14.64
C LEU A 42 -13.09 -1.37 -14.19
N VAL A 43 -12.51 -1.16 -13.01
CA VAL A 43 -11.67 -2.16 -12.32
C VAL A 43 -12.34 -2.47 -11.00
N GLU A 44 -13.10 -3.57 -10.96
CA GLU A 44 -13.84 -3.97 -9.76
C GLU A 44 -12.85 -4.43 -8.68
N THR A 45 -12.16 -5.56 -8.88
CA THR A 45 -11.25 -6.08 -7.84
C THR A 45 -9.89 -6.52 -8.37
N VAL A 46 -8.81 -6.08 -7.72
CA VAL A 46 -7.43 -6.57 -7.93
C VAL A 46 -6.89 -7.12 -6.62
N VAL A 47 -6.52 -8.40 -6.60
CA VAL A 47 -5.90 -9.08 -5.47
C VAL A 47 -4.52 -9.59 -5.87
N VAL A 48 -3.49 -9.15 -5.16
CA VAL A 48 -2.10 -9.59 -5.36
C VAL A 48 -1.58 -10.19 -4.06
N LEU A 49 -1.26 -11.48 -4.09
CA LEU A 49 -0.63 -12.21 -2.98
C LEU A 49 0.76 -12.66 -3.41
N VAL A 50 1.77 -12.21 -2.67
CA VAL A 50 3.16 -12.62 -2.86
C VAL A 50 3.71 -13.18 -1.56
N THR A 51 4.25 -14.40 -1.60
CA THR A 51 4.81 -15.06 -0.41
C THR A 51 6.12 -15.76 -0.72
N GLY A 52 7.15 -15.50 0.08
CA GLY A 52 8.43 -16.19 -0.01
C GLY A 52 9.42 -15.78 1.08
N PRO A 53 10.42 -16.62 1.41
CA PRO A 53 11.57 -16.27 2.22
C PRO A 53 12.18 -14.91 1.85
N LEU A 54 12.47 -14.68 0.57
CA LEU A 54 12.90 -13.40 0.03
C LEU A 54 11.90 -12.92 -1.01
N VAL A 55 11.39 -11.69 -0.84
CA VAL A 55 10.57 -10.98 -1.83
C VAL A 55 11.28 -9.66 -2.15
N GLU A 56 11.87 -9.56 -3.34
CA GLU A 56 12.63 -8.35 -3.69
C GLU A 56 11.69 -7.22 -4.11
N THR A 57 10.91 -7.39 -5.19
CA THR A 57 10.08 -6.32 -5.73
C THR A 57 8.65 -6.76 -6.06
N VAL A 58 7.66 -6.01 -5.55
CA VAL A 58 6.26 -6.10 -5.96
C VAL A 58 5.77 -4.74 -6.43
N LEU A 59 5.34 -4.65 -7.69
CA LEU A 59 4.76 -3.46 -8.31
C LEU A 59 3.33 -3.74 -8.75
N VAL A 60 2.39 -2.94 -8.25
CA VAL A 60 0.97 -2.99 -8.64
C VAL A 60 0.55 -1.62 -9.16
N LEU A 61 0.10 -1.57 -10.41
CA LEU A 61 -0.44 -0.38 -11.06
C LEU A 61 -1.88 -0.66 -11.49
N VAL A 62 -2.81 0.12 -10.95
CA VAL A 62 -4.23 0.03 -11.29
C VAL A 62 -4.73 1.38 -11.78
N THR A 63 -5.33 1.42 -12.96
CA THR A 63 -5.84 2.64 -13.58
C THR A 63 -7.22 2.43 -14.18
N GLY A 64 -8.17 3.29 -13.83
CA GLY A 64 -9.49 3.30 -14.44
C GLY A 64 -10.39 4.42 -13.94
N PRO A 65 -11.43 4.82 -14.69
CA PRO A 65 -12.51 5.69 -14.25
C PRO A 65 -13.05 5.33 -12.86
N LEU A 66 -13.39 4.06 -12.64
CA LEU A 66 -13.79 3.51 -11.35
C LEU A 66 -12.80 2.41 -10.95
N VAL A 67 -12.23 2.51 -9.76
CA VAL A 67 -11.44 1.47 -9.11
C VAL A 67 -12.09 1.15 -7.77
N GLU A 68 -12.78 0.02 -7.67
CA GLU A 68 -13.51 -0.33 -6.44
C GLU A 68 -12.53 -0.85 -5.39
N THR A 69 -11.82 -1.96 -5.65
CA THR A 69 -10.94 -2.58 -4.65
C THR A 69 -9.57 -2.99 -5.18
N VAL A 70 -8.52 -2.56 -4.48
CA VAL A 70 -7.14 -3.07 -4.66
C VAL A 70 -6.62 -3.62 -3.34
N LEU A 71 -6.30 -4.92 -3.33
CA LEU A 71 -5.70 -5.62 -2.19
C LEU A 71 -4.32 -6.13 -2.58
N VAL A 72 -3.31 -5.73 -1.82
CA VAL A 72 -1.92 -6.21 -1.97
C VAL A 72 -1.44 -6.79 -0.66
N LEU A 73 -1.08 -8.08 -0.67
CA LEU A 73 -0.50 -8.79 0.46
C LEU A 73 0.88 -9.31 0.09
N VAL A 74 1.89 -8.88 0.83
CA VAL A 74 3.27 -9.34 0.67
C VAL A 74 3.78 -9.89 1.99
N THR A 75 4.29 -11.12 1.98
CA THR A 75 4.78 -11.79 3.19
C THR A 75 6.12 -12.49 2.93
N GLY A 76 7.11 -12.18 3.76
CA GLY A 76 8.40 -12.83 3.71
C GLY A 76 9.35 -12.42 4.83
N PRO A 77 10.29 -13.27 5.27
CA PRO A 77 11.46 -12.92 6.07
C PRO A 77 12.09 -11.58 5.67
N LEU A 78 12.42 -11.43 4.39
CA LEU A 78 12.91 -10.18 3.81
C LEU A 78 11.94 -9.71 2.73
N VAL A 79 11.42 -8.48 2.88
CA VAL A 79 10.65 -7.78 1.86
C VAL A 79 11.37 -6.48 1.54
N GLU A 80 11.96 -6.38 0.35
CA GLU A 80 12.75 -5.20 -0.01
C GLU A 80 11.84 -4.06 -0.45
N THR A 81 11.05 -4.23 -1.50
CA THR A 81 10.26 -3.15 -2.08
C THR A 81 8.84 -3.56 -2.45
N VAL A 82 7.86 -2.79 -1.96
CA VAL A 82 6.46 -2.87 -2.38
C VAL A 82 5.98 -1.49 -2.87
N VAL A 83 5.52 -1.43 -4.10
CA VAL A 83 4.96 -0.21 -4.72
C VAL A 83 3.54 -0.47 -5.20
N VAL A 84 2.61 0.34 -4.72
CA VAL A 84 1.20 0.31 -5.14
C VAL A 84 0.79 1.68 -5.65
N LEU A 85 0.36 1.75 -6.90
CA LEU A 85 -0.17 2.94 -7.55
C LEU A 85 -1.60 2.68 -8.00
N VAL A 86 -2.53 3.50 -7.51
CA VAL A 86 -3.93 3.46 -7.90
C VAL A 86 -4.37 4.82 -8.39
N THR A 87 -4.96 4.88 -9.58
CA THR A 87 -5.40 6.14 -10.19
C THR A 87 -6.77 6.00 -10.82
N GLY A 88 -7.69 6.89 -10.44
CA GLY A 88 -9.02 6.93 -11.03
C GLY A 88 -9.86 8.12 -10.54
N PRO A 89 -10.82 8.61 -11.32
CA PRO A 89 -11.91 9.48 -10.88
C PRO A 89 -12.49 9.10 -9.52
N LEU A 90 -12.89 7.83 -9.36
CA LEU A 90 -13.35 7.26 -8.10
C LEU A 90 -12.43 6.11 -7.68
N VAL A 91 -11.87 6.19 -6.48
CA VAL A 91 -11.12 5.10 -5.85
C VAL A 91 -11.78 4.79 -4.51
N GLU A 92 -12.45 3.64 -4.41
CA GLU A 92 -13.20 3.29 -3.18
C GLU A 92 -12.22 2.73 -2.13
N THR A 93 -11.53 1.63 -2.40
CA THR A 93 -10.70 0.96 -1.38
C THR A 93 -9.33 0.55 -1.91
N VAL A 94 -8.28 0.95 -1.18
CA VAL A 94 -6.91 0.43 -1.34
C VAL A 94 -6.40 -0.13 -0.02
N LEU A 95 -6.07 -1.42 0.00
CA LEU A 95 -5.50 -2.12 1.15
C LEU A 95 -4.14 -2.69 0.80
N VAL A 96 -3.12 -2.30 1.58
CA VAL A 96 -1.76 -2.83 1.45
C VAL A 96 -1.31 -3.41 2.78
N LEU A 97 -0.97 -4.70 2.78
CA LEU A 97 -0.43 -5.43 3.93
C LEU A 97 0.97 -5.97 3.60
N VAL A 98 1.97 -5.53 4.35
CA VAL A 98 3.34 -6.01 4.22
C VAL A 98 3.83 -6.56 5.55
N THR A 99 4.28 -7.82 5.57
CA THR A 99 4.72 -8.49 6.79
C THR A 99 6.07 -9.18 6.58
N GLY A 100 7.03 -8.86 7.45
CA GLY A 100 8.35 -9.51 7.44
C GLY A 100 9.28 -9.05 8.57
N PRO A 101 10.19 -9.92 9.07
CA PRO A 101 11.36 -9.56 9.87
C PRO A 101 12.03 -8.25 9.44
N LEU A 102 12.38 -8.12 8.16
CA LEU A 102 12.89 -6.89 7.56
C LEU A 102 11.95 -6.44 6.45
N VAL A 103 11.43 -5.22 6.58
CA VAL A 103 10.70 -4.52 5.51
C VAL A 103 11.47 -3.25 5.19
N GLU A 104 12.04 -3.16 3.98
CA GLU A 104 12.83 -1.99 3.63
C GLU A 104 11.94 -0.83 3.18
N THR A 105 11.17 -1.01 2.10
CA THR A 105 10.39 0.10 1.51
C THR A 105 8.97 -0.32 1.16
N VAL A 106 8.00 0.46 1.64
CA VAL A 106 6.61 0.41 1.20
C VAL A 106 6.18 1.78 0.69
N LEU A 107 5.75 1.85 -0.56
CA LEU A 107 5.24 3.06 -1.19
C LEU A 107 3.81 2.83 -1.68
N VAL A 108 2.89 3.68 -1.25
CA VAL A 108 1.50 3.68 -1.70
C VAL A 108 1.12 5.06 -2.21
N LEU A 109 0.68 5.12 -3.47
CA LEU A 109 0.21 6.33 -4.14
C LEU A 109 -1.22 6.13 -4.62
N VAL A 110 -2.14 6.95 -4.11
CA VAL A 110 -3.55 6.93 -4.52
C VAL A 110 -3.95 8.32 -5.00
N THR A 111 -4.52 8.40 -6.20
CA THR A 111 -4.92 9.67 -6.81
C THR A 111 -6.31 9.57 -7.44
N GLY A 112 -7.20 10.47 -7.04
CA GLY A 112 -8.55 10.57 -7.59
C GLY A 112 -9.35 11.76 -7.07
N PRO A 113 -10.29 12.33 -7.85
CA PRO A 113 -11.37 13.20 -7.40
C PRO A 113 -11.98 12.79 -6.05
N LEU A 114 -12.40 11.52 -5.94
CA LEU A 114 -12.90 10.92 -4.71
C LEU A 114 -11.99 9.75 -4.32
N VAL A 115 -11.49 9.77 -3.09
CA VAL A 115 -10.78 8.65 -2.48
C VAL A 115 -11.47 8.33 -1.15
N GLU A 116 -12.16 7.20 -1.09
CA GLU A 116 -12.90 6.83 0.13
C GLU A 116 -11.92 6.30 1.19
N THR A 117 -11.29 5.15 0.95
CA THR A 117 -10.47 4.49 1.98
C THR A 117 -9.11 4.03 1.46
N VAL A 118 -8.05 4.44 2.16
CA VAL A 118 -6.69 3.92 1.99
C VAL A 118 -6.18 3.36 3.31
N VAL A 119 -5.83 2.08 3.33
CA VAL A 119 -5.30 1.38 4.50
C VAL A 119 -3.94 0.78 4.18
N VAL A 120 -2.93 1.15 4.95
CA VAL A 120 -1.57 0.60 4.83
C VAL A 120 -1.14 0.03 6.18
N LEU A 121 -0.84 -1.26 6.19
CA LEU A 121 -0.34 -1.98 7.36
C LEU A 121 1.03 -2.57 7.06
N VAL A 122 2.02 -2.16 7.83
CA VAL A 122 3.38 -2.69 7.75
C VAL A 122 3.81 -3.24 9.11
N THR A 123 4.21 -4.51 9.15
CA THR A 123 4.63 -5.18 10.38
C THR A 123 5.98 -5.87 10.21
N GLY A 124 6.92 -5.54 11.09
CA GLY A 124 8.23 -6.17 11.12
C GLY A 124 9.14 -5.69 12.25
N PRO A 125 10.01 -6.54 12.82
CA PRO A 125 11.16 -6.17 13.65
C PRO A 125 11.88 -4.89 13.22
N LEU A 126 12.24 -4.80 11.93
CA LEU A 126 12.82 -3.61 11.31
C LEU A 126 11.95 -3.15 10.15
N VAL A 127 11.48 -1.91 10.21
CA VAL A 127 10.79 -1.23 9.11
C VAL A 127 11.58 0.04 8.77
N LYS A 128 12.21 0.09 7.59
CA LYS A 128 13.02 1.27 7.24
C LYS A 128 12.15 2.42 6.77
N THR A 129 11.31 2.23 5.75
CA THR A 129 10.56 3.34 5.16
C THR A 129 9.15 2.94 4.75
N VAL A 130 8.18 3.74 5.21
CA VAL A 130 6.79 3.68 4.74
C VAL A 130 6.39 5.07 4.24
N VAL A 131 5.96 5.14 2.98
CA VAL A 131 5.47 6.37 2.35
C VAL A 131 4.07 6.16 1.83
N VAL A 132 3.13 6.99 2.27
CA VAL A 132 1.75 6.99 1.81
C VAL A 132 1.41 8.38 1.29
N LEU A 133 1.02 8.46 0.02
CA LEU A 133 0.54 9.68 -0.62
C LEU A 133 -0.87 9.47 -1.13
N VAL A 134 -1.78 10.32 -0.67
CA VAL A 134 -3.18 10.35 -1.12
C VAL A 134 -3.51 11.75 -1.59
N THR A 135 -4.03 11.86 -2.81
CA THR A 135 -4.40 13.16 -3.41
C THR A 135 -5.79 13.09 -4.01
N GLY A 136 -6.66 13.99 -3.57
CA GLY A 136 -8.01 14.12 -4.10
C GLY A 136 -8.80 15.30 -3.54
N PRO A 137 -9.69 15.95 -4.32
CA PRO A 137 -10.76 16.84 -3.86
C PRO A 137 -11.43 16.41 -2.55
N LEU A 138 -11.91 15.16 -2.50
CA LEU A 138 -12.48 14.55 -1.30
C LEU A 138 -11.65 13.31 -0.93
N VAL A 139 -11.17 13.27 0.31
CA VAL A 139 -10.50 12.12 0.91
C VAL A 139 -11.20 11.77 2.22
N GLU A 140 -11.89 10.63 2.28
CA GLU A 140 -12.66 10.27 3.48
C GLU A 140 -11.73 9.70 4.57
N ALA A 141 -10.94 8.67 4.26
CA ALA A 141 -10.12 8.00 5.25
C ALA A 141 -8.75 7.57 4.72
N VAL A 142 -7.70 7.94 5.47
CA VAL A 142 -6.36 7.38 5.31
C VAL A 142 -5.90 6.82 6.64
N VAL A 143 -5.60 5.52 6.67
CA VAL A 143 -5.13 4.81 7.87
C VAL A 143 -3.77 4.17 7.58
N VAL A 144 -2.77 4.53 8.36
CA VAL A 144 -1.42 3.98 8.28
C VAL A 144 -1.03 3.39 9.62
N LEU A 145 -0.77 2.09 9.64
CA LEU A 145 -0.32 1.36 10.82
C LEU A 145 1.06 0.76 10.55
N VAL A 146 2.06 1.18 11.31
CA VAL A 146 3.41 0.62 11.26
C VAL A 146 3.77 0.04 12.62
N THR A 147 4.17 -1.23 12.66
CA THR A 147 4.54 -1.90 13.92
C THR A 147 5.91 -2.55 13.78
N GLY A 148 6.83 -2.20 14.69
CA GLY A 148 8.17 -2.78 14.73
C GLY A 148 9.04 -2.30 15.90
N PRO A 149 9.86 -3.18 16.50
CA PRO A 149 10.95 -2.82 17.40
C PRO A 149 11.92 -1.73 16.92
N LEU A 150 12.05 -1.48 15.61
CA LEU A 150 12.68 -0.29 15.06
C LEU A 150 11.93 0.15 13.79
N VAL A 151 11.44 1.38 13.80
CA VAL A 151 10.84 2.05 12.62
C VAL A 151 11.69 3.28 12.30
N GLU A 152 12.32 3.32 11.14
CA GLU A 152 13.18 4.47 10.81
C GLU A 152 12.34 5.67 10.35
N THR A 153 11.54 5.51 9.29
CA THR A 153 10.80 6.62 8.68
C THR A 153 9.37 6.25 8.32
N VAL A 154 8.41 7.10 8.71
CA VAL A 154 7.03 7.07 8.22
C VAL A 154 6.66 8.43 7.66
N VAL A 155 6.28 8.49 6.39
CA VAL A 155 5.80 9.71 5.73
C VAL A 155 4.37 9.48 5.24
N VAL A 156 3.45 10.35 5.67
CA VAL A 156 2.06 10.36 5.22
C VAL A 156 1.72 11.74 4.72
N LEU A 157 1.38 11.84 3.43
CA LEU A 157 0.94 13.06 2.79
C LEU A 157 -0.48 12.87 2.26
N VAL A 158 -1.40 13.70 2.74
CA VAL A 158 -2.78 13.74 2.27
C VAL A 158 -3.10 15.14 1.78
N THR A 159 -3.56 15.26 0.55
CA THR A 159 -3.86 16.56 -0.08
C THR A 159 -5.27 16.57 -0.64
N GLY A 160 -6.10 17.50 -0.18
CA GLY A 160 -7.46 17.65 -0.64
C GLY A 160 -8.22 18.83 -0.03
N PRO A 161 -9.09 19.52 -0.80
CA PRO A 161 -10.10 20.44 -0.30
C PRO A 161 -10.85 19.96 0.95
N LEU A 162 -11.35 18.73 0.93
CA LEU A 162 -12.01 18.08 2.07
C LEU A 162 -11.26 16.80 2.44
N VAL A 163 -10.75 16.75 3.67
CA VAL A 163 -10.14 15.53 4.25
C VAL A 163 -10.87 15.21 5.54
N GLU A 164 -11.60 14.10 5.60
CA GLU A 164 -12.33 13.76 6.82
C GLU A 164 -11.38 13.23 7.88
N THR A 165 -10.77 12.06 7.65
CA THR A 165 -9.98 11.37 8.67
C THR A 165 -8.61 10.92 8.17
N VAL A 166 -7.56 11.28 8.91
CA VAL A 166 -6.22 10.71 8.76
C VAL A 166 -5.77 10.11 10.09
N VAL A 167 -5.47 8.81 10.10
CA VAL A 167 -4.96 8.10 11.27
C VAL A 167 -3.59 7.52 10.95
N VAL A 168 -2.59 7.87 11.74
CA VAL A 168 -1.25 7.31 11.67
C VAL A 168 -0.89 6.75 13.03
N LEU A 169 -0.72 5.44 13.10
CA LEU A 169 -0.31 4.72 14.30
C LEU A 169 1.04 4.07 14.04
N VAL A 170 2.05 4.46 14.81
CA VAL A 170 3.33 3.77 14.83
C VAL A 170 3.61 3.18 16.20
N THR A 171 3.84 1.87 16.24
CA THR A 171 4.22 1.14 17.46
C THR A 171 5.65 0.66 17.32
N GLY A 172 6.55 1.20 18.14
CA GLY A 172 7.99 1.02 18.02
C GLY A 172 8.76 2.25 18.46
N PRO A 173 10.05 2.12 18.82
CA PRO A 173 10.99 3.21 18.68
C PRO A 173 10.97 3.71 17.23
N LEU A 174 10.62 4.98 17.07
CA LEU A 174 10.53 5.64 15.78
C LEU A 174 11.60 6.72 15.70
N LEU A 175 12.32 6.80 14.58
CA LEU A 175 13.32 7.87 14.35
C LEU A 175 12.68 9.12 13.74
N GLU A 176 11.91 8.97 12.67
CA GLU A 176 11.26 10.09 11.97
C GLU A 176 9.82 9.77 11.53
N ALA A 177 8.91 10.71 11.80
CA ALA A 177 7.52 10.65 11.35
C ALA A 177 7.12 12.03 10.80
N VAL A 178 6.66 12.04 9.55
CA VAL A 178 6.15 13.23 8.89
C VAL A 178 4.72 12.96 8.47
N VAL A 179 3.78 13.69 9.05
CA VAL A 179 2.37 13.65 8.65
C VAL A 179 1.98 15.04 8.20
N VAL A 180 1.63 15.16 6.92
CA VAL A 180 1.22 16.42 6.29
C VAL A 180 -0.15 16.22 5.69
N VAL A 181 -1.14 16.93 6.23
CA VAL A 181 -2.49 16.99 5.68
C VAL A 181 -2.73 18.41 5.20
N THR A 182 -3.03 18.59 3.92
CA THR A 182 -3.24 19.90 3.31
C THR A 182 -4.64 20.00 2.73
N GLY A 183 -5.38 21.02 3.19
CA GLY A 183 -6.76 21.26 2.84
C GLY A 183 -7.37 22.40 3.67
N PRO A 184 -8.32 23.18 3.13
CA PRO A 184 -9.08 24.16 3.90
C PRO A 184 -10.00 23.51 4.94
N LEU A 185 -10.43 22.26 4.73
CA LEU A 185 -11.33 21.54 5.64
C LEU A 185 -10.73 20.16 5.96
N VAL A 186 -10.26 20.02 7.21
CA VAL A 186 -9.75 18.77 7.77
C VAL A 186 -10.52 18.48 9.05
N GLU A 187 -11.24 17.36 9.12
CA GLU A 187 -12.05 17.05 10.32
C GLU A 187 -11.21 16.44 11.44
N ALA A 188 -10.40 15.43 11.14
CA ALA A 188 -9.59 14.72 12.11
C ALA A 188 -8.23 14.29 11.56
N VAL A 189 -7.17 14.59 12.33
CA VAL A 189 -5.85 14.02 12.14
C VAL A 189 -5.39 13.44 13.47
N VAL A 190 -5.18 12.12 13.51
CA VAL A 190 -4.73 11.39 14.68
C VAL A 190 -3.37 10.80 14.38
N VAL A 191 -2.35 11.22 15.12
CA VAL A 191 -1.00 10.66 15.03
C VAL A 191 -0.61 10.12 16.41
N VAL A 192 -0.38 8.82 16.47
CA VAL A 192 0.01 8.11 17.70
C VAL A 192 1.31 7.39 17.45
N VAL A 193 2.36 7.81 18.13
CA VAL A 193 3.66 7.11 18.13
C VAL A 193 3.89 6.56 19.54
N THR A 194 3.93 5.24 19.66
CA THR A 194 4.12 4.54 20.94
C THR A 194 5.42 3.75 20.92
N GLY A 195 6.38 4.14 21.75
CA GLY A 195 7.62 3.37 21.95
C GLY A 195 7.46 2.28 23.02
N PRO A 196 8.36 1.29 23.08
CA PRO A 196 8.47 0.42 24.24
C PRO A 196 8.71 1.26 25.49
N ARG A 197 7.96 0.98 26.56
CA ARG A 197 8.23 1.57 27.88
C ARG A 197 9.61 1.09 28.32
N SER A 198 10.56 2.03 28.47
CA SER A 198 11.84 1.79 29.13
C SER A 198 11.64 1.33 30.57
#